data_AF-A0A2S6IVA4-F1
#
_entry.id   AF-A0A2S6IVA4-F1
#
_cell.length_a   1.000
_cell.length_b   1.000
_cell.length_c   1.000
_cell.angle_alpha   90.00
_cell.angle_beta   90.00
_cell.angle_gamma   90.00
#
_symmetry.space_group_name_H-M   'P 1'
#
loop_
_entity.id
_entity.type
_entity.pdbx_description
1 polymer ?
#
loop_
_entity_poly.entity_id
_entity_poly.type
_entity_poly.pdbx_seq_one_letter_code
_entity_poly.pdbx_strand_id
1 'polypeptide(L)'
;MEAGAEAGVPFASLLAGVVGLAPWSAWQGVGSMLTLEFGEPQPEDAAGHARGSWSLWVQMASWRIEAGRELLAGSEDSREVIAEALDRICGRRLTGVSADGPVLDATFDFEGVRLKTFSIYAHPAQDGEPYDNWMFFCPDRRVLVVGQDERWSLDASDMVEQSLDRPRGGPQAQSGGMQVGHAAAASGVAVLGATMSPAQAPFADLLRGAFGLLAAQVHRRRHGALSLELVASRGGAGGDGEEDWFLIVWAASWRLEENGQILAAEGDEVPVVEAVLTRLQDRTLTGVSTDGPALDTTFDFGGLLLRTFSVCTRPDGDHNIASWAVYRPSGDVVVMKYAGTWQTQPCDPA
;
A
#
# COMPACT_ATOMS: atom_id res chain seq x y z
N MET A 1 24.04 0.36 -17.73
CA MET A 1 24.50 -0.02 -16.39
C MET A 1 23.46 -0.99 -15.87
N GLU A 2 23.86 -2.22 -15.58
CA GLU A 2 23.00 -3.18 -14.87
C GLU A 2 22.73 -2.61 -13.48
N ALA A 3 21.47 -2.36 -13.13
CA ALA A 3 21.09 -2.12 -11.74
C ALA A 3 21.29 -3.44 -11.00
N GLY A 4 22.44 -3.53 -10.33
CA GLY A 4 22.89 -4.73 -9.67
C GLY A 4 22.07 -5.01 -8.43
N ALA A 5 21.12 -5.95 -8.55
CA ALA A 5 21.11 -6.98 -7.53
C ALA A 5 22.51 -7.61 -7.61
N GLU A 6 23.43 -7.28 -6.68
CA GLU A 6 24.68 -8.03 -6.55
C GLU A 6 24.28 -9.51 -6.45
N ALA A 7 24.52 -10.25 -7.53
CA ALA A 7 23.90 -11.55 -7.74
C ALA A 7 24.22 -12.47 -6.55
N GLY A 8 23.19 -12.73 -5.73
CA GLY A 8 23.26 -13.69 -4.63
C GLY A 8 23.39 -13.12 -3.21
N VAL A 9 23.38 -11.79 -2.99
CA VAL A 9 23.24 -11.26 -1.63
C VAL A 9 21.77 -11.37 -1.19
N PRO A 10 21.43 -12.15 -0.16
CA PRO A 10 20.04 -12.23 0.29
C PRO A 10 19.59 -10.87 0.83
N PHE A 11 18.43 -10.39 0.39
CA PHE A 11 17.85 -9.11 0.82
C PHE A 11 17.93 -8.89 2.35
N ALA A 12 17.56 -9.91 3.14
CA ALA A 12 17.60 -9.85 4.60
C ALA A 12 19.01 -9.60 5.18
N SER A 13 20.07 -10.00 4.48
CA SER A 13 21.45 -9.79 4.94
C SER A 13 21.90 -8.33 4.83
N LEU A 14 21.28 -7.54 3.95
CA LEU A 14 21.57 -6.11 3.80
C LEU A 14 21.12 -5.32 5.03
N LEU A 15 20.09 -5.80 5.73
CA LEU A 15 19.52 -5.17 6.92
C LEU A 15 19.95 -5.84 8.24
N ALA A 16 20.77 -6.88 8.17
CA ALA A 16 21.19 -7.62 9.36
C ALA A 16 21.91 -6.74 10.40
N GLY A 17 22.60 -5.68 9.95
CA GLY A 17 23.33 -4.77 10.83
C GLY A 17 22.45 -3.81 11.66
N VAL A 18 21.20 -3.59 11.25
CA VAL A 18 20.24 -2.74 12.00
C VAL A 18 19.30 -3.57 12.88
N VAL A 19 19.13 -4.87 12.60
CA VAL A 19 18.35 -5.77 13.46
C VAL A 19 18.98 -5.82 14.87
N GLY A 20 18.15 -5.60 15.88
CA GLY A 20 18.52 -5.49 17.28
C GLY A 20 18.75 -4.05 17.75
N LEU A 21 18.88 -3.07 16.84
CA LEU A 21 18.92 -1.65 17.19
C LEU A 21 17.51 -1.12 17.42
N ALA A 22 17.37 -0.16 18.32
CA ALA A 22 16.14 0.59 18.52
C ALA A 22 16.26 1.96 17.85
N PRO A 23 15.22 2.47 17.15
CA PRO A 23 15.25 3.83 16.67
C PRO A 23 15.17 4.76 17.89
N TRP A 24 16.08 5.73 17.96
CA TRP A 24 16.10 6.73 19.03
C TRP A 24 15.31 8.00 18.64
N SER A 25 14.98 8.14 17.36
CA SER A 25 14.07 9.16 16.83
C SER A 25 13.21 8.56 15.72
N ALA A 26 11.93 8.93 15.69
CA ALA A 26 11.00 8.62 14.63
C ALA A 26 10.05 9.81 14.46
N TRP A 27 9.89 10.29 13.23
CA TRP A 27 9.07 11.47 12.97
C TRP A 27 8.45 11.44 11.57
N GLN A 28 7.40 12.24 11.39
CA GLN A 28 6.73 12.44 10.11
C GLN A 28 7.19 13.73 9.46
N GLY A 29 7.65 13.65 8.21
CA GLY A 29 8.03 14.80 7.41
C GLY A 29 6.87 15.47 6.70
N VAL A 30 7.10 15.81 5.43
CA VAL A 30 6.07 16.42 4.56
C VAL A 30 5.20 15.30 3.97
N GLY A 31 3.88 15.50 3.98
CA GLY A 31 2.93 14.48 3.52
C GLY A 31 2.99 13.22 4.39
N SER A 32 3.02 12.06 3.76
CA SER A 32 3.13 10.76 4.41
C SER A 32 4.58 10.31 4.67
N MET A 33 5.60 11.14 4.45
CA MET A 33 6.99 10.71 4.67
C MET A 33 7.25 10.36 6.14
N LEU A 34 7.87 9.21 6.39
CA LEU A 34 8.38 8.83 7.72
C LEU A 34 9.90 8.71 7.70
N THR A 35 10.51 9.09 8.82
CA THR A 35 11.95 8.92 9.06
C THR A 35 12.17 8.28 10.43
N LEU A 36 12.97 7.20 10.48
CA LEU A 36 13.38 6.53 11.70
C LEU A 36 14.91 6.47 11.77
N GLU A 37 15.50 6.93 12.87
CA GLU A 37 16.95 7.04 13.06
C GLU A 37 17.47 6.03 14.09
N PHE A 38 18.50 5.26 13.73
CA PHE A 38 19.07 4.19 14.55
C PHE A 38 20.58 4.32 14.72
N GLY A 39 21.13 3.59 15.70
CA GLY A 39 22.57 3.54 15.94
C GLY A 39 23.12 4.85 16.52
N GLU A 40 24.40 5.13 16.25
CA GLU A 40 25.09 6.30 16.81
C GLU A 40 24.64 7.58 16.10
N PRO A 41 24.15 8.61 16.85
CA PRO A 41 23.83 9.90 16.27
C PRO A 41 25.05 10.53 15.58
N GLN A 42 24.85 10.95 14.34
CA GLN A 42 25.76 11.76 13.55
C GLN A 42 25.55 13.24 13.88
N PRO A 43 26.53 14.11 13.60
CA PRO A 43 26.37 15.55 13.75
C PRO A 43 25.10 16.06 13.04
N GLU A 44 24.42 17.01 13.66
CA GLU A 44 23.24 17.64 13.08
C GLU A 44 23.56 18.29 11.72
N ASP A 45 22.61 18.17 10.79
CA ASP A 45 22.67 18.88 9.51
C ASP A 45 22.46 20.40 9.70
N ALA A 46 22.51 21.17 8.62
CA ALA A 46 22.30 22.61 8.66
C ALA A 46 20.87 23.02 9.11
N ALA A 47 19.92 22.08 9.07
CA ALA A 47 18.56 22.26 9.54
C ALA A 47 18.36 21.84 11.00
N GLY A 48 19.42 21.37 11.68
CA GLY A 48 19.39 20.93 13.07
C GLY A 48 18.86 19.51 13.26
N HIS A 49 18.79 18.70 12.20
CA HIS A 49 18.36 17.32 12.31
C HIS A 49 19.56 16.41 12.54
N ALA A 50 19.58 15.73 13.68
CA ALA A 50 20.51 14.64 13.92
C ALA A 50 20.04 13.40 13.14
N ARG A 51 20.98 12.70 12.51
CA ARG A 51 20.75 11.46 11.79
C ARG A 51 21.45 10.30 12.49
N GLY A 52 20.90 9.10 12.43
CA GLY A 52 21.57 7.89 12.89
C GLY A 52 22.69 7.45 11.95
N SER A 53 23.54 6.54 12.43
CA SER A 53 24.43 5.78 11.53
C SER A 53 23.64 4.88 10.58
N TRP A 54 22.37 4.61 10.92
CA TRP A 54 21.37 3.97 10.09
C TRP A 54 20.11 4.85 10.07
N SER A 55 19.46 4.98 8.91
CA SER A 55 18.24 5.78 8.77
C SER A 55 17.27 5.11 7.80
N LEU A 56 16.02 4.89 8.22
CA LEU A 56 14.93 4.39 7.36
C LEU A 56 14.06 5.57 6.94
N TRP A 57 13.89 5.74 5.64
CA TRP A 57 12.97 6.69 5.05
C TRP A 57 11.87 5.93 4.33
N VAL A 58 10.61 6.20 4.67
CA VAL A 58 9.45 5.70 3.91
C VAL A 58 8.84 6.89 3.18
N GLN A 59 8.75 6.81 1.85
CA GLN A 59 8.26 7.88 1.00
C GLN A 59 7.56 7.28 -0.22
N MET A 60 6.64 8.01 -0.86
CA MET A 60 5.95 7.52 -2.07
C MET A 60 5.26 6.15 -1.92
N ALA A 61 4.98 5.75 -0.68
CA ALA A 61 4.27 4.53 -0.32
C ALA A 61 3.21 4.87 0.72
N SER A 62 2.11 4.13 0.70
CA SER A 62 1.20 4.12 1.85
C SER A 62 1.79 3.25 2.93
N TRP A 63 1.48 3.54 4.18
CA TRP A 63 1.97 2.75 5.30
C TRP A 63 1.00 2.79 6.47
N ARG A 64 1.22 1.87 7.40
CA ARG A 64 0.51 1.86 8.68
C ARG A 64 1.36 1.24 9.79
N ILE A 65 1.01 1.57 11.02
CA ILE A 65 1.62 1.06 12.24
C ILE A 65 0.56 0.23 12.99
N GLU A 66 0.87 -1.02 13.31
CA GLU A 66 -0.03 -1.95 14.00
C GLU A 66 0.64 -2.60 15.23
N ALA A 67 -0.12 -2.82 16.31
CA ALA A 67 0.33 -3.56 17.49
C ALA A 67 -0.62 -4.73 17.77
N GLY A 68 -0.18 -5.95 17.48
CA GLY A 68 -1.05 -7.13 17.56
C GLY A 68 -2.29 -7.01 16.66
N ARG A 69 -3.46 -6.76 17.27
CA ARG A 69 -4.74 -6.55 16.57
C ARG A 69 -5.19 -5.10 16.52
N GLU A 70 -4.40 -4.18 17.04
CA GLU A 70 -4.71 -2.76 17.08
C GLU A 70 -4.01 -2.05 15.92
N LEU A 71 -4.73 -1.16 15.24
CA LEU A 71 -4.18 -0.28 14.23
C LEU A 71 -3.91 1.08 14.90
N LEU A 72 -2.64 1.48 14.98
CA LEU A 72 -2.20 2.66 15.76
C LEU A 72 -2.27 3.94 14.93
N ALA A 73 -1.75 3.89 13.70
CA ALA A 73 -1.82 4.98 12.73
C ALA A 73 -1.69 4.44 11.29
N GLY A 74 -2.20 5.17 10.32
CA GLY A 74 -1.93 5.01 8.89
C GLY A 74 -1.45 6.32 8.26
N SER A 75 -1.00 6.25 7.01
CA SER A 75 -0.40 7.38 6.29
C SER A 75 -1.34 8.58 6.07
N GLU A 76 -2.65 8.37 6.21
CA GLU A 76 -3.69 9.39 6.03
C GLU A 76 -4.33 9.81 7.36
N ASP A 77 -3.79 9.39 8.52
CA ASP A 77 -4.23 9.90 9.81
C ASP A 77 -3.67 11.31 10.10
N SER A 78 -4.24 11.96 11.12
CA SER A 78 -3.73 13.27 11.57
C SER A 78 -2.29 13.17 12.10
N ARG A 79 -1.54 14.28 12.03
CA ARG A 79 -0.16 14.35 12.52
C ARG A 79 -0.03 13.94 13.98
N GLU A 80 -1.02 14.26 14.80
CA GLU A 80 -1.05 13.92 16.22
C GLU A 80 -1.18 12.42 16.44
N VAL A 81 -2.03 11.75 15.67
CA VAL A 81 -2.20 10.28 15.71
C VAL A 81 -0.93 9.59 15.23
N ILE A 82 -0.34 10.09 14.14
CA ILE A 82 0.91 9.56 13.60
C ILE A 82 2.05 9.72 14.62
N ALA A 83 2.20 10.89 15.23
CA ALA A 83 3.21 11.13 16.26
C ALA A 83 3.04 10.19 17.46
N GLU A 84 1.80 10.00 17.95
CA GLU A 84 1.52 9.05 19.03
C GLU A 84 1.94 7.62 18.68
N ALA A 85 1.69 7.19 17.43
CA ALA A 85 2.08 5.86 16.96
C ALA A 85 3.61 5.72 16.78
N LEU A 86 4.30 6.76 16.31
CA LEU A 86 5.77 6.77 16.19
C LEU A 86 6.45 6.72 17.55
N ASP A 87 5.88 7.38 18.57
CA ASP A 87 6.33 7.27 19.97
C ASP A 87 6.26 5.81 20.48
N ARG A 88 5.36 4.98 19.94
CA ARG A 88 5.29 3.55 20.27
C ARG A 88 6.43 2.74 19.64
N ILE A 89 7.00 3.20 18.54
CA ILE A 89 8.14 2.57 17.85
C ILE A 89 9.46 2.99 18.48
N CYS A 90 9.62 4.27 18.83
CA CYS A 90 10.81 4.80 19.47
C CYS A 90 11.23 3.98 20.70
N GLY A 91 12.51 3.60 20.74
CA GLY A 91 13.09 2.82 21.83
C GLY A 91 12.83 1.30 21.78
N ARG A 92 12.00 0.80 20.86
CA ARG A 92 11.80 -0.65 20.64
C ARG A 92 12.78 -1.20 19.62
N ARG A 93 13.34 -2.38 19.86
CA ARG A 93 14.30 -2.99 18.95
C ARG A 93 13.63 -3.45 17.67
N LEU A 94 14.23 -3.14 16.52
CA LEU A 94 13.88 -3.78 15.26
C LEU A 94 14.27 -5.26 15.33
N THR A 95 13.29 -6.15 15.40
CA THR A 95 13.50 -7.60 15.54
C THR A 95 13.49 -8.35 14.22
N GLY A 96 12.90 -7.75 13.17
CA GLY A 96 12.86 -8.34 11.86
C GLY A 96 12.41 -7.36 10.78
N VAL A 97 12.84 -7.64 9.56
CA VAL A 97 12.34 -6.98 8.35
C VAL A 97 11.98 -8.08 7.35
N SER A 98 10.76 -8.04 6.83
CA SER A 98 10.36 -8.82 5.66
C SER A 98 10.01 -7.87 4.52
N ALA A 99 10.28 -8.28 3.29
CA ALA A 99 9.73 -7.68 2.09
C ALA A 99 9.15 -8.81 1.26
N ASP A 100 7.85 -8.74 0.99
CA ASP A 100 7.11 -9.88 0.47
C ASP A 100 6.70 -9.65 -0.99
N GLY A 101 6.91 -10.69 -1.80
CA GLY A 101 6.40 -10.77 -3.16
C GLY A 101 7.06 -9.81 -4.15
N PRO A 102 6.50 -9.75 -5.37
CA PRO A 102 7.00 -8.92 -6.46
C PRO A 102 6.97 -7.41 -6.16
N VAL A 103 6.11 -7.00 -5.24
CA VAL A 103 5.81 -5.60 -4.95
C VAL A 103 6.66 -4.99 -3.85
N LEU A 104 7.46 -5.85 -3.18
CA LEU A 104 8.34 -5.50 -2.07
C LEU A 104 7.66 -4.67 -0.98
N ASP A 105 6.38 -4.97 -0.70
CA ASP A 105 5.70 -4.48 0.50
C ASP A 105 6.49 -4.96 1.72
N ALA A 106 6.88 -4.02 2.59
CA ALA A 106 7.78 -4.33 3.69
C ALA A 106 7.05 -4.32 5.02
N THR A 107 7.48 -5.19 5.93
CA THR A 107 7.11 -5.17 7.35
C THR A 107 8.37 -5.02 8.19
N PHE A 108 8.43 -3.95 8.99
CA PHE A 108 9.46 -3.71 10.00
C PHE A 108 8.85 -4.00 11.38
N ASP A 109 9.35 -5.02 12.09
CA ASP A 109 8.83 -5.42 13.40
C ASP A 109 9.69 -4.84 14.54
N PHE A 110 9.09 -3.99 15.36
CA PHE A 110 9.67 -3.36 16.53
C PHE A 110 9.08 -3.95 17.81
N GLU A 111 9.58 -5.11 18.22
CA GLU A 111 9.11 -5.85 19.41
C GLU A 111 7.57 -5.93 19.47
N GLY A 112 6.95 -6.36 18.36
CA GLY A 112 5.51 -6.55 18.21
C GLY A 112 4.71 -5.32 17.72
N VAL A 113 5.35 -4.15 17.59
CA VAL A 113 4.81 -2.99 16.86
C VAL A 113 5.34 -3.04 15.45
N ARG A 114 4.47 -3.15 14.45
CA ARG A 114 4.85 -3.38 13.05
C ARG A 114 4.55 -2.15 12.21
N LEU A 115 5.56 -1.62 11.53
CA LEU A 115 5.40 -0.66 10.44
C LEU A 115 5.29 -1.47 9.13
N LYS A 116 4.19 -1.31 8.43
CA LYS A 116 3.94 -1.94 7.12
C LYS A 116 3.90 -0.89 6.03
N THR A 117 4.55 -1.16 4.90
CA THR A 117 4.53 -0.30 3.71
C THR A 117 3.81 -1.00 2.56
N PHE A 118 3.11 -0.22 1.74
CA PHE A 118 2.35 -0.68 0.60
C PHE A 118 2.72 0.15 -0.63
N SER A 119 3.16 -0.50 -1.69
CA SER A 119 3.38 0.14 -2.99
C SER A 119 2.06 0.69 -3.53
N ILE A 120 1.99 2.01 -3.76
CA ILE A 120 0.82 2.72 -4.31
C ILE A 120 1.01 3.24 -5.73
N TYR A 121 2.13 2.91 -6.36
CA TYR A 121 2.41 3.24 -7.75
C TYR A 121 2.82 1.95 -8.47
N ALA A 122 2.24 1.70 -9.63
CA ALA A 122 2.62 0.58 -10.50
C ALA A 122 3.55 1.03 -11.63
N HIS A 123 3.58 2.34 -11.91
CA HIS A 123 4.35 2.90 -13.01
C HIS A 123 5.31 3.98 -12.51
N PRO A 124 6.44 4.19 -13.22
CA PRO A 124 7.33 5.30 -12.94
C PRO A 124 6.62 6.64 -13.17
N ALA A 125 7.20 7.71 -12.63
CA ALA A 125 6.72 9.06 -12.87
C ALA A 125 6.77 9.42 -14.36
N GLN A 126 6.10 10.52 -14.74
CA GLN A 126 6.03 10.97 -16.14
C GLN A 126 7.41 11.26 -16.78
N ASP A 127 8.41 11.58 -15.96
CA ASP A 127 9.80 11.78 -16.39
C ASP A 127 10.58 10.46 -16.56
N GLY A 128 9.95 9.33 -16.27
CA GLY A 128 10.52 8.00 -16.36
C GLY A 128 11.28 7.55 -15.12
N GLU A 129 11.37 8.40 -14.09
CA GLU A 129 12.05 8.04 -12.84
C GLU A 129 11.16 7.12 -11.99
N PRO A 130 11.68 6.00 -11.48
CA PRO A 130 10.93 5.14 -10.59
C PRO A 130 10.65 5.84 -9.26
N TYR A 131 9.56 5.45 -8.60
CA TYR A 131 9.29 5.89 -7.24
C TYR A 131 10.00 4.97 -6.25
N ASP A 132 10.79 5.55 -5.35
CA ASP A 132 11.39 4.85 -4.23
C ASP A 132 10.38 4.78 -3.08
N ASN A 133 9.88 3.59 -2.78
CA ASN A 133 8.90 3.35 -1.72
C ASN A 133 9.51 3.53 -0.33
N TRP A 134 10.76 3.09 -0.17
CA TRP A 134 11.53 3.33 1.03
C TRP A 134 13.03 3.17 0.76
N MET A 135 13.82 3.82 1.61
CA MET A 135 15.27 3.83 1.54
C MET A 135 15.85 3.53 2.91
N PHE A 136 16.91 2.73 2.95
CA PHE A 136 17.63 2.41 4.17
C PHE A 136 19.09 2.83 4.03
N PHE A 137 19.48 3.88 4.73
CA PHE A 137 20.83 4.37 4.73
C PHE A 137 21.70 3.60 5.73
N CYS A 138 22.89 3.23 5.29
CA CYS A 138 23.82 2.36 6.00
C CYS A 138 25.05 3.15 6.50
N PRO A 139 25.73 2.68 7.56
CA PRO A 139 26.91 3.36 8.13
C PRO A 139 28.10 3.48 7.17
N ASP A 140 28.15 2.62 6.15
CA ASP A 140 29.21 2.55 5.15
C ASP A 140 28.94 3.46 3.93
N ARG A 141 28.02 4.43 4.07
CA ARG A 141 27.62 5.38 3.01
C ARG A 141 26.98 4.71 1.80
N ARG A 142 26.34 3.56 2.03
CA ARG A 142 25.44 2.96 1.06
C ARG A 142 23.99 3.24 1.43
N VAL A 143 23.10 3.13 0.46
CA VAL A 143 21.66 3.22 0.64
C VAL A 143 20.99 2.08 -0.09
N LEU A 144 20.24 1.27 0.65
CA LEU A 144 19.33 0.29 0.08
C LEU A 144 18.09 1.04 -0.37
N VAL A 145 17.88 1.16 -1.68
CA VAL A 145 16.69 1.76 -2.26
C VAL A 145 15.74 0.64 -2.66
N VAL A 146 14.50 0.71 -2.23
CA VAL A 146 13.45 -0.23 -2.63
C VAL A 146 12.33 0.53 -3.29
N GLY A 147 12.12 0.22 -4.56
CA GLY A 147 11.11 0.86 -5.40
C GLY A 147 10.09 -0.14 -5.92
N GLN A 148 9.51 0.20 -7.04
CA GLN A 148 8.51 -0.59 -7.75
C GLN A 148 9.10 -1.84 -8.44
N ASP A 149 8.24 -2.80 -8.77
CA ASP A 149 8.52 -3.93 -9.68
C ASP A 149 9.74 -4.81 -9.34
N GLU A 150 9.79 -5.36 -8.12
CA GLU A 150 10.89 -6.22 -7.64
C GLU A 150 12.26 -5.54 -7.58
N ARG A 151 12.33 -4.24 -7.83
CA ARG A 151 13.61 -3.53 -7.89
C ARG A 151 14.01 -3.05 -6.52
N TRP A 152 15.19 -3.50 -6.14
CA TRP A 152 15.99 -2.87 -5.12
C TRP A 152 17.40 -2.63 -5.68
N SER A 153 18.05 -1.59 -5.20
CA SER A 153 19.43 -1.27 -5.50
C SER A 153 20.18 -0.96 -4.22
N LEU A 154 21.50 -1.11 -4.27
CA LEU A 154 22.40 -0.68 -3.20
C LEU A 154 23.35 0.37 -3.77
N ASP A 155 22.99 1.63 -3.56
CA ASP A 155 23.68 2.77 -4.18
C ASP A 155 24.57 3.49 -3.17
N ALA A 156 25.38 4.44 -3.64
CA ALA A 156 26.12 5.34 -2.77
C ALA A 156 25.18 6.43 -2.20
N SER A 157 25.26 6.70 -0.90
CA SER A 157 24.30 7.60 -0.22
C SER A 157 24.39 9.05 -0.68
N ASP A 158 25.57 9.50 -1.08
CA ASP A 158 25.82 10.87 -1.57
C ASP A 158 25.12 11.15 -2.90
N MET A 159 24.88 10.12 -3.71
CA MET A 159 24.12 10.24 -4.96
C MET A 159 22.63 10.45 -4.73
N VAL A 160 22.07 9.81 -3.70
CA VAL A 160 20.64 9.90 -3.35
C VAL A 160 20.34 11.21 -2.63
N GLU A 161 21.20 11.65 -1.72
CA GLU A 161 21.00 12.95 -1.04
C GLU A 161 21.02 14.12 -2.01
N GLN A 162 21.89 14.09 -3.01
CA GLN A 162 21.93 15.11 -4.06
C GLN A 162 20.71 15.10 -4.98
N SER A 163 20.03 13.96 -5.16
CA SER A 163 18.81 13.91 -5.97
C SER A 163 17.62 14.54 -5.23
N LEU A 164 17.59 14.41 -3.90
CA LEU A 164 16.57 14.98 -3.02
C LEU A 164 16.66 16.51 -2.95
N ASP A 165 17.87 17.06 -2.94
CA ASP A 165 18.12 18.51 -2.88
C ASP A 165 17.89 19.24 -4.22
N ARG A 166 17.73 18.51 -5.33
CA ARG A 166 17.46 19.15 -6.62
C ARG A 166 16.05 19.73 -6.64
N PRO A 167 15.88 21.01 -7.02
CA PRO A 167 14.56 21.54 -7.36
C PRO A 167 13.94 20.64 -8.44
N ARG A 168 12.76 20.07 -8.19
CA ARG A 168 12.01 19.24 -9.16
C ARG A 168 11.49 20.08 -10.33
N GLY A 169 12.39 20.64 -11.12
CA GLY A 169 12.09 21.63 -12.17
C GLY A 169 12.86 21.38 -13.46
N GLY A 170 12.14 20.86 -14.46
CA GLY A 170 12.49 20.95 -15.89
C GLY A 170 12.86 19.60 -16.54
N PRO A 171 12.34 19.31 -17.75
CA PRO A 171 12.61 18.05 -18.45
C PRO A 171 14.09 17.98 -18.86
N GLN A 172 14.82 17.00 -18.33
CA GLN A 172 16.14 16.61 -18.83
C GLN A 172 15.98 15.45 -19.83
N ALA A 173 16.58 15.61 -21.02
CA ALA A 173 16.72 14.50 -21.95
C ALA A 173 17.86 13.58 -21.47
N GLN A 174 17.52 12.42 -20.93
CA GLN A 174 18.46 11.32 -20.77
C GLN A 174 18.17 10.20 -21.77
N SER A 175 19.21 9.75 -22.46
CA SER A 175 19.20 8.60 -23.36
C SER A 175 19.75 7.38 -22.64
N GLY A 176 18.89 6.40 -22.36
CA GLY A 176 19.30 5.12 -21.75
C GLY A 176 18.38 3.99 -22.20
N GLY A 177 18.95 2.99 -22.87
CA GLY A 177 18.22 1.81 -23.35
C GLY A 177 17.75 0.91 -22.20
N MET A 178 16.49 0.53 -22.25
CA MET A 178 15.79 -0.30 -21.27
C MET A 178 16.00 -1.79 -21.62
N GLN A 179 16.54 -2.57 -20.67
CA GLN A 179 16.47 -4.04 -20.69
C GLN A 179 16.01 -4.51 -19.30
N VAL A 180 15.04 -5.44 -19.30
CA VAL A 180 14.39 -6.00 -18.12
C VAL A 180 14.94 -7.40 -17.87
N GLY A 181 15.42 -7.67 -16.66
CA GLY A 181 15.74 -9.01 -16.16
C GLY A 181 14.79 -9.38 -15.02
N HIS A 182 14.23 -10.59 -15.06
CA HIS A 182 13.32 -11.11 -14.03
C HIS A 182 14.07 -12.04 -13.07
N ALA A 183 13.81 -11.90 -11.76
CA ALA A 183 14.24 -12.84 -10.73
C ALA A 183 13.01 -13.58 -10.19
N ALA A 184 12.80 -14.83 -10.60
CA ALA A 184 11.66 -15.63 -10.13
C ALA A 184 11.89 -16.13 -8.70
N ALA A 185 11.16 -15.58 -7.73
CA ALA A 185 10.96 -16.19 -6.42
C ALA A 185 9.68 -17.05 -6.46
N ALA A 186 9.82 -18.35 -6.18
CA ALA A 186 8.70 -19.28 -6.15
C ALA A 186 7.91 -19.11 -4.84
N SER A 187 6.71 -18.53 -4.93
CA SER A 187 5.73 -18.50 -3.83
C SER A 187 4.60 -19.48 -4.12
N GLY A 188 4.51 -20.54 -3.31
CA GLY A 188 3.42 -21.52 -3.39
C GLY A 188 2.13 -20.95 -2.81
N VAL A 189 1.09 -20.82 -3.64
CA VAL A 189 -0.27 -20.49 -3.18
C VAL A 189 -0.93 -21.78 -2.68
N ALA A 190 -1.09 -21.89 -1.37
CA ALA A 190 -1.95 -22.89 -0.77
C ALA A 190 -3.41 -22.44 -0.90
N VAL A 191 -4.16 -23.04 -1.83
CA VAL A 191 -5.63 -22.95 -1.84
C VAL A 191 -6.14 -23.86 -0.72
N LEU A 192 -6.30 -23.29 0.48
CA LEU A 192 -6.95 -23.96 1.60
C LEU A 192 -8.39 -23.47 1.70
N GLY A 193 -9.32 -24.42 1.76
CA GLY A 193 -10.70 -24.21 2.16
C GLY A 193 -10.75 -23.74 3.61
N ALA A 194 -10.50 -22.46 3.84
CA ALA A 194 -10.62 -21.83 5.13
C ALA A 194 -12.11 -21.77 5.50
N THR A 195 -12.45 -22.41 6.62
CA THR A 195 -13.71 -22.12 7.30
C THR A 195 -13.73 -20.63 7.61
N MET A 196 -14.65 -19.89 6.97
CA MET A 196 -14.86 -18.48 7.25
C MET A 196 -15.06 -18.30 8.76
N SER A 197 -14.34 -17.35 9.35
CA SER A 197 -14.61 -16.98 10.73
C SER A 197 -16.04 -16.43 10.84
N PRO A 198 -16.70 -16.50 12.01
CA PRO A 198 -18.02 -15.89 12.20
C PRO A 198 -18.08 -14.39 11.80
N ALA A 199 -16.94 -13.68 11.84
CA ALA A 199 -16.81 -12.29 11.41
C ALA A 199 -16.89 -12.11 9.88
N GLN A 200 -16.73 -13.19 9.10
CA GLN A 200 -16.74 -13.20 7.63
C GLN A 200 -18.04 -13.76 7.03
N ALA A 201 -18.92 -14.36 7.83
CA ALA A 201 -20.18 -14.96 7.34
C ALA A 201 -21.05 -14.02 6.46
N PRO A 202 -21.07 -12.69 6.69
CA PRO A 202 -21.86 -11.77 5.85
C PRO A 202 -21.24 -11.50 4.47
N PHE A 203 -19.94 -11.76 4.28
CA PHE A 203 -19.32 -11.76 2.94
C PHE A 203 -19.76 -12.95 2.10
N ALA A 204 -20.10 -14.08 2.74
CA ALA A 204 -20.63 -15.24 2.00
C ALA A 204 -21.95 -14.90 1.28
N ASP A 205 -22.75 -13.97 1.82
CA ASP A 205 -23.98 -13.49 1.16
C ASP A 205 -23.67 -12.54 0.01
N LEU A 206 -22.64 -11.72 0.18
CA LEU A 206 -22.10 -10.84 -0.86
C LEU A 206 -21.54 -11.66 -2.04
N LEU A 207 -21.07 -12.89 -1.79
CA LEU A 207 -20.52 -13.82 -2.78
C LEU A 207 -21.53 -14.83 -3.35
N ARG A 208 -22.79 -14.83 -2.88
CA ARG A 208 -23.81 -15.83 -3.30
C ARG A 208 -24.39 -15.59 -4.71
N GLY A 209 -23.62 -14.95 -5.59
CA GLY A 209 -23.94 -14.74 -7.00
C GLY A 209 -22.68 -14.42 -7.81
N ALA A 210 -22.68 -14.80 -9.08
CA ALA A 210 -21.73 -14.24 -10.05
C ALA A 210 -22.20 -12.82 -10.39
N PHE A 211 -21.34 -11.82 -10.18
CA PHE A 211 -21.60 -10.43 -10.56
C PHE A 211 -20.73 -10.07 -11.74
N GLY A 212 -21.33 -9.75 -12.88
CA GLY A 212 -20.58 -9.20 -14.01
C GLY A 212 -20.32 -7.72 -13.77
N LEU A 213 -19.08 -7.28 -13.86
CA LEU A 213 -18.77 -5.85 -13.76
C LEU A 213 -19.24 -5.14 -15.04
N LEU A 214 -20.12 -4.14 -14.87
CA LEU A 214 -20.66 -3.32 -15.95
C LEU A 214 -19.77 -2.11 -16.25
N ALA A 215 -19.29 -1.45 -15.20
CA ALA A 215 -18.51 -0.23 -15.33
C ALA A 215 -17.50 -0.09 -14.18
N ALA A 216 -16.41 0.62 -14.48
CA ALA A 216 -15.42 1.04 -13.52
C ALA A 216 -15.04 2.49 -13.82
N GLN A 217 -14.98 3.32 -12.79
CA GLN A 217 -14.62 4.73 -12.90
C GLN A 217 -13.64 5.09 -11.79
N VAL A 218 -12.75 6.03 -12.12
CA VAL A 218 -11.82 6.60 -11.15
C VAL A 218 -12.08 8.10 -11.05
N HIS A 219 -12.11 8.60 -9.81
CA HIS A 219 -12.34 10.01 -9.54
C HIS A 219 -11.16 10.58 -8.75
N ARG A 220 -10.67 11.76 -9.15
CA ARG A 220 -9.64 12.47 -8.38
C ARG A 220 -10.29 13.27 -7.26
N ARG A 221 -9.83 13.07 -6.02
CA ARG A 221 -10.32 13.81 -4.85
C ARG A 221 -9.67 15.18 -4.74
N ARG A 222 -10.24 16.03 -3.88
CA ARG A 222 -9.70 17.37 -3.59
C ARG A 222 -8.23 17.37 -3.15
N HIS A 223 -7.79 16.31 -2.48
CA HIS A 223 -6.42 16.16 -1.99
C HIS A 223 -5.48 15.43 -2.97
N GLY A 224 -5.95 15.13 -4.18
CA GLY A 224 -5.15 14.49 -5.24
C GLY A 224 -5.25 12.96 -5.28
N ALA A 225 -5.61 12.30 -4.18
CA ALA A 225 -5.85 10.85 -4.11
C ALA A 225 -6.98 10.39 -5.05
N LEU A 226 -6.91 9.15 -5.53
CA LEU A 226 -7.92 8.57 -6.42
C LEU A 226 -8.94 7.74 -5.62
N SER A 227 -10.24 7.95 -5.86
CA SER A 227 -11.30 7.00 -5.46
C SER A 227 -11.69 6.12 -6.63
N LEU A 228 -11.99 4.86 -6.33
CA LEU A 228 -12.44 3.87 -7.29
C LEU A 228 -13.92 3.58 -7.08
N GLU A 229 -14.69 3.60 -8.16
CA GLU A 229 -16.11 3.24 -8.19
C GLU A 229 -16.33 2.13 -9.20
N LEU A 230 -16.94 1.03 -8.76
CA LEU A 230 -17.20 -0.17 -9.54
C LEU A 230 -18.70 -0.45 -9.52
N VAL A 231 -19.30 -0.58 -10.71
CA VAL A 231 -20.72 -0.93 -10.88
C VAL A 231 -20.79 -2.33 -11.46
N ALA A 232 -21.49 -3.23 -10.78
CA ALA A 232 -21.69 -4.61 -11.21
C ALA A 232 -23.17 -4.95 -11.25
N SER A 233 -23.61 -5.75 -12.21
CA SER A 233 -24.97 -6.28 -12.22
C SER A 233 -24.99 -7.78 -12.05
N ARG A 234 -26.07 -8.26 -11.42
CA ARG A 234 -26.35 -9.68 -11.31
C ARG A 234 -27.13 -10.12 -12.55
N GLY A 235 -26.42 -10.52 -13.59
CA GLY A 235 -27.00 -11.05 -14.82
C GLY A 235 -27.73 -12.39 -14.59
N GLY A 236 -29.04 -12.34 -14.33
CA GLY A 236 -29.94 -13.45 -14.57
C GLY A 236 -30.28 -13.48 -16.06
N ALA A 237 -30.05 -14.59 -16.75
CA ALA A 237 -30.43 -14.75 -18.14
C ALA A 237 -31.97 -14.69 -18.30
N GLY A 238 -32.56 -13.50 -18.40
CA GLY A 238 -33.90 -13.28 -18.94
C GLY A 238 -35.03 -12.84 -17.99
N GLY A 239 -34.85 -11.81 -17.16
CA GLY A 239 -35.98 -11.20 -16.42
C GLY A 239 -35.76 -9.72 -16.11
N ASP A 240 -36.80 -8.91 -16.30
CA ASP A 240 -36.85 -7.43 -16.30
C ASP A 240 -36.56 -6.74 -14.93
N GLY A 241 -35.47 -7.10 -14.26
CA GLY A 241 -35.02 -6.45 -13.04
C GLY A 241 -33.51 -6.57 -12.91
N GLU A 242 -32.78 -5.70 -13.60
CA GLU A 242 -31.34 -5.59 -13.42
C GLU A 242 -31.08 -4.97 -12.04
N GLU A 243 -30.51 -5.79 -11.17
CA GLU A 243 -30.14 -5.42 -9.81
C GLU A 243 -28.68 -4.99 -9.80
N ASP A 244 -28.45 -3.68 -9.76
CA ASP A 244 -27.11 -3.09 -9.75
C ASP A 244 -26.52 -3.03 -8.33
N TRP A 245 -25.26 -3.44 -8.24
CA TRP A 245 -24.41 -3.35 -7.07
C TRP A 245 -23.34 -2.29 -7.31
N PHE A 246 -23.03 -1.51 -6.28
CA PHE A 246 -21.99 -0.49 -6.35
C PHE A 246 -20.94 -0.77 -5.29
N LEU A 247 -19.69 -0.94 -5.69
CA LEU A 247 -18.54 -0.96 -4.78
C LEU A 247 -17.81 0.38 -4.94
N ILE A 248 -17.67 1.10 -3.84
CA ILE A 248 -16.95 2.37 -3.80
C ILE A 248 -15.80 2.26 -2.81
N VAL A 249 -14.60 2.61 -3.25
CA VAL A 249 -13.38 2.66 -2.43
C VAL A 249 -13.01 4.13 -2.22
N TRP A 250 -13.08 4.57 -0.95
CA TRP A 250 -12.75 5.93 -0.53
C TRP A 250 -11.52 5.93 0.38
N ALA A 251 -11.67 5.79 1.70
CA ALA A 251 -10.55 5.98 2.62
C ALA A 251 -9.65 4.73 2.74
N ALA A 252 -9.16 4.24 1.61
CA ALA A 252 -8.23 3.14 1.51
C ALA A 252 -7.28 3.36 0.34
N SER A 253 -6.02 3.02 0.54
CA SER A 253 -5.14 2.81 -0.60
C SER A 253 -5.50 1.51 -1.29
N TRP A 254 -5.33 1.48 -2.60
CA TRP A 254 -5.75 0.32 -3.38
C TRP A 254 -4.81 0.09 -4.56
N ARG A 255 -4.80 -1.15 -5.02
CA ARG A 255 -4.11 -1.53 -6.25
C ARG A 255 -4.76 -2.74 -6.93
N LEU A 256 -4.54 -2.84 -8.22
CA LEU A 256 -4.95 -3.93 -9.09
C LEU A 256 -3.75 -4.82 -9.38
N GLU A 257 -3.87 -6.09 -9.07
CA GLU A 257 -2.81 -7.09 -9.27
C GLU A 257 -3.28 -8.22 -10.19
N GLU A 258 -2.40 -8.75 -11.02
CA GLU A 258 -2.64 -10.00 -11.74
C GLU A 258 -1.35 -10.79 -11.84
N ASN A 259 -1.39 -12.08 -11.51
CA ASN A 259 -0.21 -12.95 -11.49
C ASN A 259 0.96 -12.40 -10.64
N GLY A 260 0.61 -11.69 -9.55
CA GLY A 260 1.57 -11.06 -8.64
C GLY A 260 2.01 -9.65 -9.08
N GLN A 261 1.84 -9.24 -10.33
CA GLN A 261 2.29 -7.91 -10.78
C GLN A 261 1.26 -6.85 -10.45
N ILE A 262 1.70 -5.65 -10.04
CA ILE A 262 0.81 -4.49 -9.93
C ILE A 262 0.58 -3.95 -11.35
N LEU A 263 -0.69 -3.84 -11.74
CA LEU A 263 -1.09 -3.30 -13.03
C LEU A 263 -1.39 -1.81 -12.95
N ALA A 264 -2.06 -1.40 -11.86
CA ALA A 264 -2.37 -0.02 -11.53
C ALA A 264 -2.59 0.11 -10.03
N ALA A 265 -2.32 1.30 -9.48
CA ALA A 265 -2.49 1.63 -8.09
C ALA A 265 -2.98 3.07 -7.91
N GLU A 266 -3.39 3.42 -6.69
CA GLU A 266 -3.98 4.72 -6.36
C GLU A 266 -3.13 5.94 -6.77
N GLY A 267 -1.80 5.81 -6.72
CA GLY A 267 -0.87 6.88 -7.06
C GLY A 267 -0.64 7.05 -8.56
N ASP A 268 -1.02 6.08 -9.40
CA ASP A 268 -0.78 6.16 -10.83
C ASP A 268 -1.61 7.25 -11.52
N GLU A 269 -1.18 7.65 -12.71
CA GLU A 269 -1.92 8.62 -13.51
C GLU A 269 -3.28 8.07 -13.96
N VAL A 270 -4.30 8.94 -13.96
CA VAL A 270 -5.69 8.56 -14.29
C VAL A 270 -5.81 7.76 -15.59
N PRO A 271 -5.19 8.14 -16.73
CA PRO A 271 -5.29 7.36 -17.96
C PRO A 271 -4.72 5.93 -17.85
N VAL A 272 -3.70 5.73 -17.01
CA VAL A 272 -3.11 4.42 -16.76
C VAL A 272 -4.07 3.55 -15.96
N VAL A 273 -4.64 4.13 -14.89
CA VAL A 273 -5.67 3.47 -14.09
C VAL A 273 -6.87 3.10 -14.95
N GLU A 274 -7.43 4.05 -15.72
CA GLU A 274 -8.58 3.81 -16.60
C GLU A 274 -8.31 2.68 -17.60
N ALA A 275 -7.13 2.66 -18.22
CA ALA A 275 -6.74 1.59 -19.15
C ALA A 275 -6.77 0.22 -18.48
N VAL A 276 -6.29 0.09 -17.24
CA VAL A 276 -6.34 -1.17 -16.49
C VAL A 276 -7.74 -1.51 -16.02
N LEU A 277 -8.55 -0.53 -15.63
CA LEU A 277 -9.94 -0.73 -15.23
C LEU A 277 -10.80 -1.30 -16.35
N THR A 278 -10.49 -1.00 -17.62
CA THR A 278 -11.17 -1.67 -18.75
C THR A 278 -11.01 -3.19 -18.73
N ARG A 279 -9.95 -3.72 -18.10
CA ARG A 279 -9.72 -5.18 -17.98
C ARG A 279 -10.63 -5.84 -16.94
N LEU A 280 -11.23 -5.06 -16.04
CA LEU A 280 -12.25 -5.56 -15.13
C LEU A 280 -13.62 -5.68 -15.80
N GLN A 281 -13.86 -4.95 -16.91
CA GLN A 281 -15.11 -5.07 -17.68
C GLN A 281 -15.29 -6.53 -18.10
N ASP A 282 -16.52 -7.04 -17.97
CA ASP A 282 -16.90 -8.43 -18.25
C ASP A 282 -16.31 -9.49 -17.31
N ARG A 283 -15.51 -9.09 -16.30
CA ARG A 283 -15.06 -10.04 -15.28
C ARG A 283 -16.09 -10.21 -14.20
N THR A 284 -16.09 -11.41 -13.62
CA THR A 284 -16.97 -11.77 -12.52
C THR A 284 -16.27 -11.63 -11.19
N LEU A 285 -16.88 -11.00 -10.19
CA LEU A 285 -16.39 -11.10 -8.82
C LEU A 285 -16.57 -12.54 -8.32
N THR A 286 -15.45 -13.24 -8.15
CA THR A 286 -15.39 -14.66 -7.78
C THR A 286 -15.06 -14.90 -6.31
N GLY A 287 -14.49 -13.90 -5.63
CA GLY A 287 -14.10 -14.03 -4.23
C GLY A 287 -13.91 -12.67 -3.56
N VAL A 288 -14.14 -12.65 -2.24
CA VAL A 288 -13.78 -11.54 -1.37
C VAL A 288 -13.15 -12.14 -0.13
N SER A 289 -11.95 -11.69 0.22
CA SER A 289 -11.25 -12.10 1.43
C SER A 289 -10.76 -10.89 2.18
N THR A 290 -10.78 -10.97 3.52
CA THR A 290 -10.19 -9.94 4.38
C THR A 290 -9.04 -10.55 5.17
N ASP A 291 -7.94 -9.82 5.31
CA ASP A 291 -6.79 -10.23 6.11
C ASP A 291 -6.48 -9.25 7.24
N GLY A 292 -5.98 -9.81 8.34
CA GLY A 292 -5.44 -9.08 9.46
C GLY A 292 -6.47 -8.29 10.28
N PRO A 293 -5.99 -7.55 11.29
CA PRO A 293 -6.84 -6.69 12.11
C PRO A 293 -7.37 -5.46 11.40
N ALA A 294 -6.67 -5.00 10.35
CA ALA A 294 -7.09 -3.84 9.55
C ALA A 294 -8.18 -4.19 8.52
N LEU A 295 -8.50 -5.48 8.35
CA LEU A 295 -9.39 -6.01 7.31
C LEU A 295 -8.98 -5.57 5.90
N ASP A 296 -7.69 -5.77 5.56
CA ASP A 296 -7.21 -5.59 4.19
C ASP A 296 -8.04 -6.47 3.28
N THR A 297 -8.73 -5.86 2.32
CA THR A 297 -9.76 -6.56 1.55
C THR A 297 -9.26 -6.82 0.15
N THR A 298 -9.30 -8.08 -0.28
CA THR A 298 -9.04 -8.51 -1.65
C THR A 298 -10.35 -8.89 -2.30
N PHE A 299 -10.68 -8.25 -3.43
CA PHE A 299 -11.75 -8.62 -4.33
C PHE A 299 -11.14 -9.33 -5.54
N ASP A 300 -11.51 -10.59 -5.77
CA ASP A 300 -10.96 -11.44 -6.83
C ASP A 300 -11.92 -11.50 -8.03
N PHE A 301 -11.48 -10.96 -9.16
CA PHE A 301 -12.18 -10.98 -10.43
C PHE A 301 -11.63 -12.05 -11.39
N GLY A 302 -11.46 -13.28 -10.90
CA GLY A 302 -10.93 -14.38 -11.70
C GLY A 302 -9.43 -14.22 -11.96
N GLY A 303 -8.65 -13.94 -10.91
CA GLY A 303 -7.20 -13.76 -10.94
C GLY A 303 -6.73 -12.31 -11.08
N LEU A 304 -7.63 -11.39 -11.46
CA LEU A 304 -7.40 -9.94 -11.35
C LEU A 304 -7.90 -9.49 -9.97
N LEU A 305 -6.97 -9.12 -9.11
CA LEU A 305 -7.22 -8.84 -7.70
C LEU A 305 -7.26 -7.33 -7.49
N LEU A 306 -8.36 -6.81 -6.94
CA LEU A 306 -8.38 -5.47 -6.34
C LEU A 306 -8.08 -5.62 -4.85
N ARG A 307 -6.93 -5.13 -4.41
CA ARG A 307 -6.59 -5.06 -2.99
C ARG A 307 -6.85 -3.67 -2.46
N THR A 308 -7.39 -3.59 -1.26
CA THR A 308 -7.58 -2.35 -0.50
C THR A 308 -6.91 -2.48 0.86
N PHE A 309 -6.24 -1.41 1.26
CA PHE A 309 -5.46 -1.28 2.49
C PHE A 309 -6.01 -0.11 3.30
N SER A 310 -6.38 -0.36 4.55
CA SER A 310 -6.82 0.73 5.42
C SER A 310 -5.61 1.60 5.81
N VAL A 311 -5.68 2.90 5.48
CA VAL A 311 -4.62 3.89 5.70
C VAL A 311 -5.03 4.98 6.71
N CYS A 312 -6.18 4.82 7.35
CA CYS A 312 -6.66 5.65 8.45
C CYS A 312 -7.11 4.75 9.60
N THR A 313 -6.85 5.16 10.83
CA THR A 313 -7.24 4.44 12.05
C THR A 313 -8.44 5.05 12.73
N ARG A 314 -8.63 6.36 12.54
CA ARG A 314 -9.69 7.13 13.18
C ARG A 314 -10.50 7.85 12.11
N PRO A 315 -11.80 8.09 12.36
CA PRO A 315 -12.54 9.06 11.56
C PRO A 315 -11.89 10.43 11.74
N ASP A 316 -11.58 11.12 10.65
CA ASP A 316 -11.15 12.51 10.70
C ASP A 316 -12.39 13.42 10.80
N GLY A 317 -12.70 13.88 12.01
CA GLY A 317 -13.84 14.78 12.28
C GLY A 317 -15.22 14.19 11.96
N ASP A 318 -16.10 15.00 11.36
CA ASP A 318 -17.48 14.64 10.98
C ASP A 318 -17.55 13.60 9.84
N HIS A 319 -16.42 13.22 9.28
CA HIS A 319 -16.33 12.33 8.13
C HIS A 319 -16.14 10.89 8.59
N ASN A 320 -17.26 10.22 8.88
CA ASN A 320 -17.33 8.75 9.00
C ASN A 320 -17.21 8.11 7.59
N ILE A 321 -16.11 8.38 6.90
CA ILE A 321 -15.87 7.87 5.55
C ILE A 321 -15.44 6.41 5.66
N ALA A 322 -16.12 5.55 4.94
CA ALA A 322 -15.75 4.15 4.84
C ALA A 322 -14.41 4.00 4.10
N SER A 323 -13.61 2.99 4.47
CA SER A 323 -12.52 2.54 3.59
C SER A 323 -13.10 2.09 2.25
N TRP A 324 -14.19 1.32 2.29
CA TRP A 324 -15.00 1.00 1.13
C TRP A 324 -16.45 0.70 1.54
N ALA A 325 -17.38 0.83 0.59
CA ALA A 325 -18.79 0.53 0.76
C ALA A 325 -19.31 -0.29 -0.41
N VAL A 326 -20.16 -1.28 -0.12
CA VAL A 326 -20.91 -2.07 -1.11
C VAL A 326 -22.39 -1.78 -0.94
N TYR A 327 -22.97 -1.10 -1.93
CA TYR A 327 -24.39 -0.82 -2.03
C TYR A 327 -25.09 -1.99 -2.71
N ARG A 328 -26.16 -2.47 -2.06
CA ARG A 328 -26.95 -3.60 -2.52
C ARG A 328 -28.24 -3.09 -3.17
N PRO A 329 -28.77 -3.80 -4.17
CA PRO A 329 -30.07 -3.53 -4.76
C PRO A 329 -31.23 -3.52 -3.74
N SER A 330 -31.07 -4.26 -2.63
CA SER A 330 -32.03 -4.26 -1.52
C SER A 330 -32.18 -2.91 -0.83
N GLY A 331 -31.32 -1.93 -1.15
CA GLY A 331 -31.25 -0.63 -0.50
C GLY A 331 -30.44 -0.64 0.78
N ASP A 332 -29.69 -1.70 1.08
CA ASP A 332 -28.73 -1.72 2.19
C ASP A 332 -27.32 -1.44 1.70
N VAL A 333 -26.48 -0.89 2.57
CA VAL A 333 -25.05 -0.70 2.33
C VAL A 333 -24.23 -1.48 3.36
N VAL A 334 -23.25 -2.24 2.87
CA VAL A 334 -22.21 -2.87 3.69
C VAL A 334 -21.00 -1.95 3.68
N VAL A 335 -20.60 -1.47 4.85
CA VAL A 335 -19.56 -0.46 5.00
C VAL A 335 -18.40 -1.04 5.77
N MET A 336 -17.20 -0.98 5.21
CA MET A 336 -15.96 -1.21 5.94
C MET A 336 -15.51 0.09 6.58
N LYS A 337 -15.55 0.13 7.90
CA LYS A 337 -15.11 1.24 8.73
C LYS A 337 -13.64 1.08 9.12
N TYR A 338 -13.08 2.15 9.64
CA TYR A 338 -11.76 2.18 10.25
C TYR A 338 -11.57 1.09 11.31
N ALA A 339 -10.31 0.73 11.55
CA ALA A 339 -9.89 -0.27 12.53
C ALA A 339 -10.51 -1.67 12.31
N GLY A 340 -10.82 -2.02 11.06
CA GLY A 340 -11.28 -3.37 10.71
C GLY A 340 -12.64 -3.71 11.33
N THR A 341 -13.55 -2.75 11.38
CA THR A 341 -14.95 -3.00 11.71
C THR A 341 -15.80 -2.85 10.47
N TRP A 342 -16.87 -3.63 10.37
CA TRP A 342 -17.82 -3.47 9.27
C TRP A 342 -19.24 -3.45 9.83
N GLN A 343 -20.14 -2.83 9.07
CA GLN A 343 -21.55 -2.74 9.44
C GLN A 343 -22.43 -2.84 8.19
N THR A 344 -23.62 -3.41 8.37
CA THR A 344 -24.71 -3.29 7.40
C THR A 344 -25.69 -2.26 7.94
N GLN A 345 -26.05 -1.28 7.11
CA GLN A 345 -27.05 -0.28 7.44
C GLN A 345 -27.97 -0.05 6.24
N PRO A 346 -29.21 0.39 6.44
CA PRO A 346 -30.04 0.90 5.35
C PRO A 346 -29.29 2.05 4.64
N CYS A 347 -29.36 2.07 3.31
CA CYS A 347 -28.95 3.23 2.54
C CYS A 347 -29.96 4.33 2.84
N ASP A 348 -29.52 5.41 3.47
CA ASP A 348 -30.34 6.61 3.59
C ASP A 348 -30.56 7.12 2.15
N PRO A 349 -31.80 7.31 1.68
CA PRO A 349 -32.03 7.90 0.37
C PRO A 349 -31.46 9.33 0.40
N ALA A 350 -30.32 9.51 -0.27
CA ALA A 350 -29.64 10.79 -0.39
C ALA A 350 -30.43 11.79 -1.26
#